data_AF-R8BLG9-F1
#
_entry.id   AF-R8BLG9-F1
#
_cell.length_a   1.000
_cell.length_b   1.000
_cell.length_c   1.000
_cell.angle_alpha   90.00
_cell.angle_beta   90.00
_cell.angle_gamma   90.00
#
_symmetry.space_group_name_H-M   'P 1'
#
loop_
_entity.id
_entity.type
_entity.pdbx_description
1 polymer ?
#
loop_
_entity_poly.entity_id
_entity_poly.type
_entity_poly.pdbx_seq_one_letter_code
_entity_poly.pdbx_strand_id
1 'polypeptide(L)'
;MELCKGHENVNKSWFISHSRTLADSFARAGYLTVAPDMFNGTPAPSDINNGGFNTTQFLAAHGTNVTDPIITSTIDYMRKTLGIKTIAATGYCYGGRYSFRFVAPGKGADVAFAAHPSLLENGEIEAIAGPASIAAAGQ
;
A
#
# COMPACT_ATOMS: atom_id res chain seq x y z
N MET A 1 -3.41 7.76 8.92
CA MET A 1 -4.30 7.48 7.77
C MET A 1 -4.69 8.81 7.17
N GLU A 2 -4.12 9.17 6.02
CA GLU A 2 -4.48 10.40 5.32
C GLU A 2 -5.63 10.06 4.35
N LEU A 3 -6.81 10.62 4.63
CA LEU A 3 -7.93 10.58 3.70
C LEU A 3 -7.69 11.70 2.70
N CYS A 4 -7.29 11.36 1.48
CA CYS A 4 -7.23 12.32 0.39
C CYS A 4 -8.66 12.63 -0.08
N LYS A 5 -9.39 13.42 0.71
CA LYS A 5 -10.52 14.19 0.19
C LYS A 5 -9.92 15.44 -0.43
N GLY A 6 -10.25 15.69 -1.71
CA GLY A 6 -9.76 16.87 -2.41
C GLY A 6 -9.93 18.12 -1.54
N HIS A 7 -8.83 18.86 -1.41
CA HIS A 7 -8.72 20.12 -0.66
C HIS A 7 -8.86 19.99 0.86
N GLU A 8 -7.76 19.67 1.56
CA GLU A 8 -7.42 20.32 2.84
C GLU A 8 -5.96 20.07 3.24
N ASN A 9 -5.33 21.09 3.80
CA ASN A 9 -3.91 21.12 4.15
C ASN A 9 -3.63 20.25 5.39
N VAL A 10 -2.91 19.15 5.22
CA VAL A 10 -2.36 18.34 6.33
C VAL A 10 -0.88 18.01 6.13
N ASN A 11 -0.21 17.79 7.26
CA ASN A 11 1.23 17.92 7.51
C ASN A 11 2.11 17.07 6.57
N LYS A 12 2.88 17.74 5.71
CA LYS A 12 3.37 17.24 4.40
C LYS A 12 4.69 16.43 4.43
N SER A 13 5.33 16.25 5.59
CA SER A 13 6.73 15.76 5.60
C SER A 13 6.91 14.24 5.56
N TRP A 14 5.88 13.45 5.92
CA TRP A 14 5.99 11.99 6.08
C TRP A 14 5.50 11.21 4.86
N PHE A 15 4.73 11.86 3.98
CA PHE A 15 4.16 11.23 2.80
C PHE A 15 5.08 11.50 1.60
N ILE A 16 5.87 10.48 1.20
CA ILE A 16 6.80 10.58 0.08
C ILE A 16 6.05 11.10 -1.16
N SER A 17 6.61 12.11 -1.84
CA SER A 17 5.99 12.86 -2.94
C SER A 17 5.39 11.99 -4.05
N HIS A 18 6.03 10.85 -4.34
CA HIS A 18 5.60 9.89 -5.34
C HIS A 18 4.27 9.21 -4.97
N SER A 19 4.16 8.69 -3.75
CA SER A 19 2.92 8.09 -3.24
C SER A 19 1.79 9.11 -3.24
N ARG A 20 2.10 10.40 -2.96
CA ARG A 20 1.12 11.50 -2.96
C ARG A 20 0.52 11.71 -4.32
N THR A 21 1.37 11.80 -5.32
CA THR A 21 0.97 12.07 -6.69
C THR A 21 0.08 10.94 -7.23
N LEU A 22 0.39 9.69 -6.89
CA LEU A 22 -0.43 8.53 -7.22
C LEU A 22 -1.78 8.56 -6.49
N ALA A 23 -1.80 8.80 -5.18
CA ALA A 23 -3.04 8.89 -4.41
C ALA A 23 -3.96 10.01 -4.94
N ASP A 24 -3.39 11.19 -5.20
CA ASP A 24 -4.10 12.33 -5.79
C ASP A 24 -4.65 11.99 -7.18
N SER A 25 -3.97 11.14 -7.96
CA SER A 25 -4.45 10.71 -9.28
C SER A 25 -5.69 9.82 -9.20
N PHE A 26 -5.74 8.88 -8.24
CA PHE A 26 -6.92 8.06 -7.98
C PHE A 26 -8.08 8.90 -7.44
N ALA A 27 -7.80 9.84 -6.54
CA ALA A 27 -8.79 10.78 -6.03
C ALA A 27 -9.39 11.65 -7.15
N ARG A 28 -8.57 12.18 -8.06
CA ARG A 28 -9.03 12.92 -9.25
C ARG A 28 -9.85 12.06 -10.20
N ALA A 29 -9.58 10.76 -10.28
CA ALA A 29 -10.36 9.81 -11.06
C ALA A 29 -11.70 9.42 -10.41
N GLY A 30 -12.03 9.99 -9.24
CA GLY A 30 -13.31 9.79 -8.56
C GLY A 30 -13.33 8.66 -7.52
N TYR A 31 -12.17 8.10 -7.17
CA TYR A 31 -12.07 7.08 -6.13
C TYR A 31 -11.83 7.72 -4.76
N LEU A 32 -12.46 7.18 -3.71
CA LEU A 32 -12.02 7.46 -2.35
C LEU A 32 -10.68 6.76 -2.14
N THR A 33 -9.61 7.53 -2.03
CA THR A 33 -8.25 7.00 -1.90
C THR A 33 -7.73 7.15 -0.48
N VAL A 34 -7.25 6.02 0.05
CA VAL A 34 -6.59 5.93 1.33
C VAL A 34 -5.19 5.38 1.11
N ALA A 35 -4.21 6.07 1.67
CA ALA A 35 -2.84 5.57 1.74
C ALA A 35 -2.41 5.47 3.21
N PRO A 36 -2.34 4.25 3.75
CA PRO A 36 -1.86 4.06 5.11
C PRO A 36 -0.34 4.25 5.19
N ASP A 37 0.12 4.76 6.33
CA ASP A 37 1.54 4.79 6.64
C ASP A 37 2.00 3.39 7.08
N MET A 38 2.46 2.60 6.11
CA MET A 38 2.94 1.23 6.32
C MET A 38 4.25 1.17 7.13
N PHE A 39 4.91 2.31 7.33
CA PHE A 39 6.18 2.39 8.05
C PHE A 39 6.03 3.01 9.44
N ASN A 40 4.81 3.23 9.92
CA ASN A 40 4.51 3.63 11.31
C ASN A 40 5.34 4.84 11.80
N GLY A 41 5.43 5.88 10.98
CA GLY A 41 6.13 7.12 11.30
C GLY A 41 7.64 7.11 11.08
N THR A 42 8.23 5.99 10.62
CA THR A 42 9.65 5.91 10.27
C THR A 42 9.82 5.78 8.75
N PRO A 43 9.74 6.88 7.98
CA PRO A 43 9.86 6.81 6.53
C PRO A 43 11.28 6.45 6.08
N ALA A 44 11.39 5.88 4.88
CA ALA A 44 12.64 5.84 4.15
C ALA A 44 13.06 7.27 3.72
N PRO A 45 14.37 7.52 3.50
CA PRO A 45 14.83 8.76 2.89
C PRO A 45 14.23 8.94 1.48
N SER A 46 14.17 10.19 1.03
CA SER A 46 13.64 10.54 -0.31
C SER A 46 14.46 9.93 -1.45
N ASP A 47 15.76 9.73 -1.23
CA ASP A 47 16.64 9.00 -2.13
C ASP A 47 17.21 7.77 -1.41
N ILE A 48 16.68 6.60 -1.76
CA ILE A 48 17.09 5.30 -1.22
C ILE A 48 18.41 4.81 -1.81
N ASN A 49 18.91 5.44 -2.88
CA ASN A 49 20.19 5.11 -3.52
C ASN A 49 21.35 5.92 -2.95
N ASN A 50 21.08 6.88 -2.06
CA ASN A 50 22.12 7.57 -1.33
C ASN A 50 22.82 6.56 -0.40
N GLY A 51 24.14 6.37 -0.58
CA GLY A 51 24.92 5.20 -0.13
C GLY A 51 24.98 4.90 1.37
N GLY A 52 24.22 5.62 2.21
CA GLY A 52 24.08 5.36 3.64
C GLY A 52 22.79 4.61 4.05
N PHE A 53 21.84 4.41 3.14
CA PHE A 53 20.56 3.77 3.48
C PHE A 53 20.57 2.26 3.22
N ASN A 54 20.33 1.47 4.26
CA ASN A 54 20.19 0.03 4.15
C ASN A 54 18.72 -0.36 3.92
N THR A 55 18.32 -0.42 2.65
CA THR A 55 16.96 -0.81 2.24
C THR A 55 16.58 -2.19 2.75
N THR A 56 17.48 -3.16 2.75
CA THR A 56 17.19 -4.53 3.23
C THR A 56 16.82 -4.54 4.71
N GLN A 57 17.63 -3.87 5.55
CA GLN A 57 17.36 -3.76 6.98
C GLN A 57 16.07 -2.99 7.25
N PHE A 58 15.83 -1.92 6.51
CA PHE A 58 14.60 -1.13 6.62
C PHE A 58 13.36 -1.97 6.33
N LEU A 59 13.33 -2.69 5.20
CA LEU A 59 12.18 -3.54 4.84
C LEU A 59 11.98 -4.70 5.83
N ALA A 60 13.06 -5.27 6.36
CA ALA A 60 12.99 -6.30 7.40
C ALA A 60 12.34 -5.79 8.69
N ALA A 61 12.63 -4.56 9.11
CA ALA A 61 12.03 -3.93 10.29
C ALA A 61 10.52 -3.69 10.12
N HIS A 62 10.04 -3.61 8.88
CA HIS A 62 8.65 -3.34 8.56
C HIS A 62 7.89 -4.55 8.05
N GLY A 63 8.37 -5.78 8.29
CA GLY A 63 7.76 -7.02 7.78
C GLY A 63 6.27 -7.23 8.12
N THR A 64 5.73 -8.36 7.69
CA THR A 64 4.27 -8.63 7.73
C THR A 64 3.65 -8.50 9.13
N ASN A 65 4.37 -8.86 10.20
CA ASN A 65 3.88 -8.70 11.58
C ASN A 65 3.62 -7.23 11.96
N VAL A 66 4.34 -6.28 11.36
CA VAL A 66 4.19 -4.84 11.60
C VAL A 66 3.19 -4.23 10.63
N THR A 67 3.28 -4.60 9.35
CA THR A 67 2.51 -3.96 8.28
C THR A 67 1.08 -4.51 8.16
N ASP A 68 0.86 -5.81 8.36
CA ASP A 68 -0.47 -6.41 8.20
C ASP A 68 -1.52 -5.77 9.15
N PRO A 69 -1.25 -5.51 10.44
CA PRO A 69 -2.21 -4.84 11.32
C PRO A 69 -2.60 -3.43 10.85
N ILE A 70 -1.66 -2.68 10.27
CA ILE A 70 -1.90 -1.33 9.75
C ILE A 70 -2.87 -1.40 8.56
N ILE A 71 -2.64 -2.32 7.62
CA ILE A 71 -3.53 -2.48 6.46
C ILE A 71 -4.88 -3.05 6.88
N THR A 72 -4.90 -4.02 7.80
CA THR A 72 -6.14 -4.61 8.32
C THR A 72 -7.03 -3.55 8.96
N SER A 73 -6.47 -2.72 9.84
CA SER A 73 -7.21 -1.60 10.46
C SER A 73 -7.70 -0.57 9.45
N THR A 74 -6.93 -0.34 8.38
CA THR A 74 -7.31 0.56 7.28
C THR A 74 -8.50 0.02 6.50
N ILE A 75 -8.47 -1.26 6.12
CA ILE A 75 -9.58 -1.95 5.45
C ILE A 75 -10.80 -1.96 6.35
N ASP A 76 -10.64 -2.29 7.63
CA ASP A 76 -11.73 -2.29 8.60
C ASP A 76 -12.38 -0.92 8.72
N TYR A 77 -11.61 0.15 8.78
CA TYR A 77 -12.14 1.51 8.77
C TYR A 77 -12.92 1.81 7.48
N MET A 78 -12.37 1.45 6.31
CA MET A 78 -13.05 1.64 5.03
C MET A 78 -14.39 0.87 4.96
N ARG A 79 -14.42 -0.38 5.45
CA ARG A 79 -15.63 -1.20 5.47
C ARG A 79 -16.66 -0.72 6.49
N LYS A 80 -16.23 -0.59 7.75
CA LYS A 80 -17.11 -0.43 8.91
C LYS A 80 -17.51 1.01 9.14
N THR A 81 -16.58 1.95 8.92
CA THR A 81 -16.82 3.38 9.21
C THR A 81 -17.24 4.15 7.97
N LEU A 82 -16.58 3.89 6.82
CA LEU A 82 -16.89 4.60 5.57
C LEU A 82 -17.94 3.89 4.71
N GLY A 83 -18.34 2.66 5.05
CA GLY A 83 -19.35 1.90 4.32
C GLY A 83 -18.92 1.47 2.91
N ILE A 84 -17.62 1.37 2.65
CA ILE A 84 -17.08 1.04 1.33
C ILE A 84 -17.37 -0.43 1.00
N LYS A 85 -18.08 -0.65 -0.11
CA LYS A 85 -18.48 -1.99 -0.59
C LYS A 85 -17.46 -2.67 -1.50
N THR A 86 -16.58 -1.89 -2.12
CA THR A 86 -15.53 -2.44 -2.98
C THR A 86 -14.22 -1.72 -2.70
N ILE A 87 -13.18 -2.49 -2.37
CA ILE A 87 -11.84 -2.02 -2.05
C ILE A 87 -10.87 -2.62 -3.06
N ALA A 88 -10.24 -1.75 -3.85
CA ALA A 88 -9.10 -2.10 -4.68
C ALA A 88 -7.82 -1.80 -3.90
N ALA A 89 -6.95 -2.80 -3.75
CA ALA A 89 -5.61 -2.65 -3.19
C ALA A 89 -4.61 -2.44 -4.33
N THR A 90 -3.97 -1.27 -4.37
CA THR A 90 -2.89 -1.00 -5.33
C THR A 90 -1.57 -0.82 -4.58
N GLY A 91 -0.48 -1.33 -5.14
CA GLY A 91 0.80 -1.37 -4.45
C GLY A 91 1.98 -1.35 -5.42
N TYR A 92 3.05 -0.69 -4.99
CA TYR A 92 4.25 -0.44 -5.78
C TYR A 92 5.46 -0.87 -4.96
N CYS A 93 6.42 -1.57 -5.58
CA CYS A 93 7.59 -2.09 -4.87
C CYS A 93 7.18 -2.93 -3.65
N TYR A 94 7.62 -2.51 -2.46
CA TYR A 94 7.23 -3.08 -1.18
C TYR A 94 5.71 -3.20 -0.98
N GLY A 95 4.94 -2.20 -1.42
CA GLY A 95 3.48 -2.21 -1.31
C GLY A 95 2.80 -3.27 -2.17
N GLY A 96 3.45 -3.70 -3.27
CA GLY A 96 2.88 -4.68 -4.20
C GLY A 96 2.64 -6.04 -3.57
N ARG A 97 3.53 -6.47 -2.66
CA ARG A 97 3.35 -7.68 -1.83
C ARG A 97 2.01 -7.64 -1.11
N TYR A 98 1.73 -6.52 -0.44
CA TYR A 98 0.55 -6.38 0.40
C TYR A 98 -0.75 -6.25 -0.40
N SER A 99 -0.70 -5.73 -1.63
CA SER A 99 -1.88 -5.76 -2.52
C SER A 99 -2.37 -7.17 -2.78
N PHE A 100 -1.48 -8.12 -3.03
CA PHE A 100 -1.84 -9.53 -3.21
C PHE A 100 -2.16 -10.23 -1.88
N ARG A 101 -1.42 -9.97 -0.80
CA ARG A 101 -1.74 -10.54 0.53
C ARG A 101 -3.17 -10.24 0.96
N PHE A 102 -3.68 -9.04 0.66
CA PHE A 102 -4.96 -8.58 1.18
C PHE A 102 -6.19 -8.90 0.31
N VAL A 103 -5.97 -9.50 -0.87
CA VAL A 103 -7.06 -10.09 -1.70
C VAL A 103 -7.29 -11.58 -1.36
N ALA A 104 -6.50 -12.14 -0.43
CA ALA A 104 -6.73 -13.48 0.07
C ALA A 104 -8.04 -13.55 0.90
N PRO A 105 -8.67 -14.75 1.00
CA PRO A 105 -9.91 -14.91 1.74
C PRO A 105 -9.81 -14.39 3.18
N GLY A 106 -10.80 -13.58 3.60
CA GLY A 106 -10.86 -13.02 4.96
C GLY A 106 -9.97 -11.81 5.22
N LYS A 107 -9.19 -11.32 4.24
CA LYS A 107 -8.31 -10.15 4.39
C LYS A 107 -8.96 -8.82 3.98
N GLY A 108 -9.96 -8.85 3.10
CA GLY A 108 -10.96 -7.78 2.95
C GLY A 108 -10.78 -6.81 1.77
N ALA A 109 -9.73 -6.94 0.95
CA ALA A 109 -9.68 -6.30 -0.37
C ALA A 109 -10.35 -7.21 -1.43
N ASP A 110 -10.96 -6.61 -2.46
CA ASP A 110 -11.70 -7.35 -3.50
C ASP A 110 -10.90 -7.51 -4.79
N VAL A 111 -10.03 -6.55 -5.10
CA VAL A 111 -9.23 -6.51 -6.33
C VAL A 111 -7.82 -6.04 -6.00
N ALA A 112 -6.82 -6.59 -6.66
CA ALA A 112 -5.42 -6.24 -6.46
C ALA A 112 -4.71 -5.76 -7.74
N PHE A 113 -3.86 -4.75 -7.60
CA PHE A 113 -2.86 -4.38 -8.60
C PHE A 113 -1.51 -4.21 -7.94
N ALA A 114 -0.48 -4.88 -8.47
CA ALA A 114 0.88 -4.73 -7.99
C ALA A 114 1.83 -4.32 -9.12
N ALA A 115 2.57 -3.24 -8.92
CA ALA A 115 3.66 -2.83 -9.80
C ALA A 115 5.01 -3.20 -9.16
N HIS A 116 5.81 -3.96 -9.90
CA HIS A 116 7.15 -4.43 -9.54
C HIS A 116 7.28 -4.88 -8.06
N PRO A 117 6.43 -5.81 -7.60
CA PRO A 117 6.36 -6.18 -6.20
C PRO A 117 7.70 -6.71 -5.67
N SER A 118 8.05 -6.35 -4.44
CA SER A 118 9.24 -6.86 -3.73
C SER A 118 8.84 -7.75 -2.56
N LEU A 119 9.68 -8.75 -2.26
CA LEU A 119 9.48 -9.68 -1.13
C LEU A 119 8.16 -10.48 -1.19
N LEU A 120 7.58 -10.63 -2.39
CA LEU A 120 6.39 -11.45 -2.62
C LEU A 120 6.75 -12.94 -2.50
N GLU A 121 5.93 -13.70 -1.78
CA GLU A 121 6.14 -15.13 -1.52
C GLU A 121 5.11 -15.99 -2.26
N ASN A 122 5.47 -17.23 -2.62
CA ASN A 122 4.60 -18.13 -3.38
C ASN A 122 3.23 -18.37 -2.72
N GLY A 123 3.20 -18.58 -1.40
CA GLY A 123 1.95 -18.79 -0.67
C GLY A 123 1.02 -17.57 -0.73
N GLU A 124 1.55 -16.37 -0.92
CA GLU A 124 0.75 -15.14 -1.08
C GLU A 124 0.15 -15.06 -2.47
N ILE A 125 0.84 -15.57 -3.49
CA ILE A 125 0.36 -15.67 -4.86
C ILE A 125 -0.73 -16.74 -4.96
N GLU A 126 -0.49 -17.92 -4.38
CA GLU A 126 -1.43 -19.04 -4.34
C GLU A 126 -2.72 -18.70 -3.58
N ALA A 127 -2.64 -17.79 -2.61
CA ALA A 127 -3.78 -17.36 -1.81
C ALA A 127 -4.65 -16.28 -2.50
N ILE A 128 -4.27 -15.76 -3.67
CA ILE A 128 -5.06 -14.76 -4.40
C ILE A 128 -6.41 -15.36 -4.78
N ALA A 129 -7.49 -14.81 -4.24
CA ALA A 129 -8.86 -15.29 -4.48
C ALA A 129 -9.76 -14.28 -5.21
N GLY A 130 -9.23 -13.11 -5.59
CA GLY A 130 -9.94 -12.08 -6.35
C GLY A 130 -9.19 -11.66 -7.61
N PRO A 131 -9.80 -10.82 -8.48
CA PRO A 131 -9.13 -10.30 -9.65
C PRO A 131 -7.81 -9.60 -9.28
N ALA A 132 -6.74 -9.98 -9.97
CA ALA A 132 -5.42 -9.46 -9.72
C ALA A 132 -4.69 -9.14 -11.03
N SER A 133 -3.90 -8.07 -11.03
CA SER A 133 -3.01 -7.70 -12.13
C SER A 133 -1.61 -7.39 -11.59
N ILE A 134 -0.60 -7.79 -12.35
CA ILE A 134 0.81 -7.54 -12.05
C ILE A 134 1.44 -6.77 -13.22
N ALA A 135 2.11 -5.66 -12.91
CA ALA A 135 2.98 -4.96 -13.83
C ALA A 135 4.43 -5.21 -13.40
N ALA A 136 5.15 -6.06 -14.12
CA ALA A 136 6.56 -6.32 -13.89
C ALA A 136 7.41 -5.48 -14.84
N ALA A 137 8.49 -4.89 -14.34
CA ALA A 137 9.53 -4.32 -15.17
C ALA A 137 10.59 -5.40 -15.43
N GLY A 138 10.93 -5.63 -16.70
CA GLY A 138 12.09 -6.42 -17.06
C GLY A 138 13.38 -5.71 -16.68
N GLN A 139 14.47 -6.49 -16.56
CA GLN A 139 15.82 -5.92 -16.47
C GLN A 139 16.26 -5.33 -17.81
#